data_AF-W5MBA4-F1
#
_entry.id   AF-W5MBA4-F1
#
_cell.length_a   1.000
_cell.length_b   1.000
_cell.length_c   1.000
_cell.angle_alpha   90.00
_cell.angle_beta   90.00
_cell.angle_gamma   90.00
#
_symmetry.space_group_name_H-M   'P 1'
#
loop_
_entity.id
_entity.type
_entity.pdbx_description
1 polymer ?
#
loop_
_entity_poly.entity_id
_entity_poly.type
_entity_poly.pdbx_seq_one_letter_code
_entity_poly.pdbx_strand_id
1 'polypeptide(L)'
;MAPTVTAAMGYSKEHMTLAIKLRKPIVEKMRRDRINSSIEQLRQLLDQQPDSKLEKADILEMTVRFLKEQSEPCASAGYQQGFSGCLQETLRYLSLHAPQQAAERKALECFYGLQKRAARTRRPDGQLPTPTRTPISAKQVAPSPRTTLWRPW
;
A
#
# COMPACT_ATOMS: atom_id res chain seq x y z
N MET A 1 -20.97 -70.42 31.71
CA MET A 1 -19.72 -69.66 31.90
C MET A 1 -19.12 -69.38 30.53
N ALA A 2 -19.04 -68.11 30.12
CA ALA A 2 -18.37 -67.71 28.88
C ALA A 2 -17.57 -66.43 29.18
N PRO A 3 -16.27 -66.37 28.85
CA PRO A 3 -15.52 -65.14 29.04
C PRO A 3 -15.69 -64.23 27.81
N THR A 4 -15.99 -62.96 28.09
CA THR A 4 -15.98 -61.86 27.13
C THR A 4 -14.53 -61.45 26.85
N VAL A 5 -14.09 -61.59 25.60
CA VAL A 5 -12.86 -60.96 25.11
C VAL A 5 -13.24 -59.63 24.47
N THR A 6 -12.98 -58.53 25.16
CA THR A 6 -12.99 -57.18 24.57
C THR A 6 -11.57 -56.66 24.58
N ALA A 7 -10.84 -56.92 23.49
CA ALA A 7 -9.48 -56.45 23.28
C ALA A 7 -9.48 -55.15 22.44
N ALA A 8 -9.07 -54.07 23.11
CA ALA A 8 -8.26 -52.94 22.63
C ALA A 8 -8.69 -52.15 21.37
N MET A 9 -9.46 -51.08 21.60
CA MET A 9 -9.41 -49.84 20.78
C MET A 9 -8.64 -48.72 21.50
N GLY A 10 -7.45 -49.04 22.07
CA GLY A 10 -6.62 -48.07 22.81
C GLY A 10 -5.65 -47.25 21.96
N TYR A 11 -5.18 -47.80 20.84
CA TYR A 11 -4.00 -47.29 20.12
C TYR A 11 -4.22 -46.02 19.27
N SER A 12 -5.46 -45.59 19.06
CA SER A 12 -5.77 -44.51 18.10
C SER A 12 -5.66 -43.10 18.69
N LYS A 13 -6.03 -42.92 19.97
CA LYS A 13 -6.14 -41.59 20.60
C LYS A 13 -4.79 -41.03 21.03
N GLU A 14 -3.91 -41.88 21.53
CA GLU A 14 -2.53 -41.56 21.90
C GLU A 14 -1.65 -41.24 20.68
N HIS A 15 -1.78 -42.04 19.61
CA HIS A 15 -1.07 -41.80 18.35
C HIS A 15 -1.51 -40.48 17.67
N MET A 16 -2.81 -40.16 17.67
CA MET A 16 -3.29 -38.86 17.20
C MET A 16 -2.75 -37.68 18.02
N THR A 17 -2.67 -37.82 19.34
CA THR A 17 -2.19 -36.76 20.23
C THR A 17 -0.70 -36.49 20.04
N LEU A 18 0.11 -37.54 19.86
CA LEU A 18 1.53 -37.41 19.53
C LEU A 18 1.74 -36.82 18.13
N ALA A 19 0.97 -37.25 17.14
CA ALA A 19 1.02 -36.67 15.78
C ALA A 19 0.65 -35.18 15.77
N ILE A 20 -0.31 -34.75 16.58
CA ILE A 20 -0.66 -33.34 16.75
C ILE A 20 0.47 -32.57 17.45
N LYS A 21 1.05 -33.15 18.52
CA LYS A 21 2.18 -32.55 19.25
C LYS A 21 3.44 -32.39 18.39
N LEU A 22 3.64 -33.24 17.38
CA LEU A 22 4.75 -33.16 16.43
C LEU A 22 4.44 -32.30 15.19
N ARG A 23 3.19 -32.27 14.71
CA ARG A 23 2.80 -31.40 13.58
C ARG A 23 2.75 -29.93 13.95
N LYS A 24 2.25 -29.59 15.15
CA LYS A 24 2.18 -28.21 15.64
C LYS A 24 3.52 -27.44 15.55
N PRO A 25 4.66 -27.97 16.06
CA PRO A 25 5.94 -27.27 15.95
C PRO A 25 6.43 -27.14 14.50
N ILE A 26 6.15 -28.13 13.63
CA ILE A 26 6.52 -28.07 12.21
C ILE A 26 5.72 -26.97 11.49
N VAL A 27 4.41 -26.92 11.69
CA VAL A 27 3.53 -25.91 11.08
C VAL A 27 3.90 -24.50 11.55
N GLU A 28 4.18 -24.33 12.84
CA GLU A 28 4.60 -23.03 13.37
C GLU A 28 5.98 -22.62 12.84
N LYS A 29 6.92 -23.57 12.67
CA LYS A 29 8.20 -23.30 12.00
C LYS A 29 7.97 -22.80 10.58
N MET A 30 7.15 -23.49 9.78
CA MET A 30 6.81 -23.05 8.42
C MET A 30 6.17 -21.66 8.40
N ARG A 31 5.31 -21.34 9.37
CA ARG A 31 4.71 -20.01 9.50
C ARG A 31 5.78 -18.95 9.74
N ARG A 32 6.70 -19.20 10.69
CA ARG A 32 7.80 -18.28 11.02
C ARG A 32 8.74 -18.08 9.83
N ASP A 33 9.07 -19.16 9.12
CA ASP A 33 9.92 -19.11 7.94
C ASP A 33 9.26 -18.27 6.83
N ARG A 34 7.94 -18.43 6.61
CA ARG A 34 7.19 -17.60 5.66
C ARG A 34 7.21 -16.12 6.06
N ILE A 35 7.00 -15.80 7.34
CA ILE A 35 7.05 -14.41 7.83
C ILE A 35 8.45 -13.82 7.61
N ASN A 36 9.51 -14.56 7.99
CA ASN A 36 10.89 -14.11 7.81
C ASN A 36 11.24 -13.88 6.34
N SER A 37 10.81 -14.78 5.44
CA SER A 37 10.99 -14.62 4.00
C SER A 37 10.31 -13.36 3.48
N SER A 38 9.08 -13.07 3.92
CA SER A 38 8.38 -11.84 3.51
C SER A 38 9.06 -10.56 4.04
N ILE A 39 9.64 -10.59 5.24
CA ILE A 39 10.38 -9.45 5.79
C ILE A 39 11.65 -9.19 4.96
N GLU A 40 12.35 -10.24 4.54
CA GLU A 40 13.54 -10.09 3.68
C GLU A 40 13.17 -9.56 2.28
N GLN A 41 12.03 -10.00 1.73
CA GLN A 41 11.50 -9.44 0.48
C GLN A 41 11.19 -7.94 0.62
N LEU A 42 10.59 -7.51 1.74
CA LEU A 42 10.33 -6.09 2.01
C LEU A 42 11.64 -5.29 2.05
N ARG A 43 12.68 -5.83 2.68
CA ARG A 43 14.01 -5.19 2.71
C ARG A 43 14.59 -4.97 1.32
N GLN A 44 14.49 -5.97 0.44
CA GLN A 44 14.92 -5.87 -0.96
C GLN A 44 14.10 -4.83 -1.74
N LEU A 45 12.78 -4.78 -1.52
CA LEU A 45 11.91 -3.78 -2.18
C LEU A 45 12.17 -2.34 -1.73
N LEU A 46 12.64 -2.16 -0.50
CA LEU A 46 13.10 -0.87 0.02
C LEU A 46 14.50 -0.48 -0.49
N ASP A 47 15.07 -1.27 -1.42
CA ASP A 47 16.40 -1.09 -2.05
C ASP A 47 17.53 -0.96 -1.01
N GLN A 48 17.36 -1.61 0.14
CA GLN A 48 18.34 -1.61 1.22
C GLN A 48 19.42 -2.63 0.93
N GLN A 49 20.69 -2.22 1.04
CA GLN A 49 21.82 -3.12 0.85
C GLN A 49 21.69 -4.37 1.75
N PRO A 50 22.04 -5.56 1.22
CA PRO A 50 21.94 -6.84 1.95
C PRO A 50 22.82 -6.89 3.22
N ASP A 51 23.78 -5.98 3.35
CA ASP A 51 24.65 -5.84 4.55
C ASP A 51 24.20 -4.75 5.53
N SER A 52 23.18 -3.95 5.19
CA SER A 52 22.61 -2.98 6.13
C SER A 52 22.03 -3.69 7.36
N LYS A 53 22.60 -3.50 8.55
CA LYS A 53 22.10 -4.07 9.82
C LYS A 53 20.77 -3.43 10.26
N LEU A 54 19.72 -3.59 9.47
CA LEU A 54 18.37 -3.16 9.83
C LEU A 54 17.72 -4.24 10.67
N GLU A 55 17.15 -3.84 11.82
CA GLU A 55 16.36 -4.75 12.62
C GLU A 55 15.00 -4.99 11.96
N LYS A 56 14.32 -6.08 12.34
CA LYS A 56 12.99 -6.39 11.79
C LYS A 56 11.97 -5.28 12.05
N ALA A 57 12.09 -4.59 13.18
CA ALA A 57 11.24 -3.46 13.52
C ALA A 57 11.45 -2.29 12.54
N ASP A 58 12.71 -1.95 12.25
CA ASP A 58 13.06 -0.88 11.30
C ASP A 58 12.53 -1.17 9.90
N ILE A 59 12.71 -2.41 9.41
CA ILE A 59 12.21 -2.81 8.09
C ILE A 59 10.69 -2.60 8.00
N LEU A 60 9.95 -3.00 9.05
CA LEU A 60 8.50 -2.84 9.10
C LEU A 60 8.09 -1.37 9.20
N GLU A 61 8.79 -0.57 10.02
CA GLU A 61 8.51 0.86 10.14
C GLU A 61 8.74 1.59 8.81
N MET A 62 9.89 1.35 8.17
CA MET A 62 10.21 1.92 6.86
C MET A 62 9.18 1.52 5.81
N THR A 63 8.75 0.26 5.80
CA THR A 63 7.71 -0.24 4.89
C THR A 63 6.39 0.49 5.12
N VAL A 64 5.95 0.66 6.37
CA VAL A 64 4.71 1.36 6.70
C VAL A 64 4.78 2.83 6.27
N ARG A 65 5.92 3.49 6.52
CA ARG A 65 6.14 4.88 6.09
C ARG A 65 6.05 5.01 4.57
N PHE A 66 6.78 4.15 3.84
CA PHE A 66 6.75 4.09 2.39
C PHE A 66 5.33 3.88 1.85
N LEU A 67 4.59 2.92 2.41
CA LEU A 67 3.21 2.66 1.97
C LEU A 67 2.28 3.82 2.27
N LYS A 68 2.43 4.51 3.41
CA LYS A 68 1.64 5.71 3.71
C LYS A 68 1.90 6.80 2.69
N GLU A 69 3.16 7.09 2.40
CA GLU A 69 3.57 8.08 1.38
C GLU A 69 3.04 7.73 -0.01
N GLN A 70 2.98 6.44 -0.36
CA GLN A 70 2.43 5.98 -1.65
C GLN A 70 0.89 5.93 -1.67
N SER A 71 0.26 5.68 -0.52
CA SER A 71 -1.19 5.59 -0.38
C SER A 71 -1.87 6.94 -0.23
N GLU A 72 -1.12 7.99 0.16
CA GLU A 72 -1.57 9.36 0.00
C GLU A 72 -1.97 9.52 -1.46
N PRO A 73 -3.25 9.82 -1.75
CA PRO A 73 -3.76 9.72 -3.10
C PRO A 73 -2.96 10.68 -3.98
N CYS A 74 -2.04 10.12 -4.78
CA CYS A 74 -1.43 10.79 -5.92
C CYS A 74 -2.53 11.27 -6.90
N ALA A 75 -3.72 10.68 -6.82
CA ALA A 75 -4.95 11.19 -7.43
C ALA A 75 -5.24 12.63 -6.98
N SER A 76 -4.99 13.01 -5.72
CA SER A 76 -5.16 14.39 -5.25
C SER A 76 -4.15 15.34 -5.88
N ALA A 77 -2.88 14.97 -6.08
CA ALA A 77 -1.91 15.89 -6.66
C ALA A 77 -2.27 16.24 -8.11
N GLY A 78 -2.57 15.23 -8.94
CA GLY A 78 -3.00 15.42 -10.33
C GLY A 78 -4.39 16.03 -10.47
N TYR A 79 -5.36 15.60 -9.66
CA TYR A 79 -6.71 16.16 -9.62
C TYR A 79 -6.70 17.62 -9.16
N GLN A 80 -6.00 17.94 -8.07
CA GLN A 80 -5.94 19.31 -7.55
C GLN A 80 -5.22 20.23 -8.52
N GLN A 81 -4.16 19.76 -9.19
CA GLN A 81 -3.50 20.51 -10.25
C GLN A 81 -4.46 20.75 -11.43
N GLY A 82 -5.10 19.70 -11.95
CA GLY A 82 -6.06 19.82 -13.06
C GLY A 82 -7.28 20.68 -12.73
N PHE A 83 -7.84 20.51 -11.53
CA PHE A 83 -8.94 21.30 -10.99
C PHE A 83 -8.54 22.77 -10.85
N SER A 84 -7.35 23.06 -10.30
CA SER A 84 -6.87 24.43 -10.16
C SER A 84 -6.68 25.12 -11.52
N GLY A 85 -6.13 24.42 -12.52
CA GLY A 85 -5.97 24.95 -13.87
C GLY A 85 -7.31 25.19 -14.57
N CYS A 86 -8.23 24.23 -14.49
CA CYS A 86 -9.58 24.35 -15.05
C CYS A 86 -10.35 25.52 -14.41
N LEU A 87 -10.30 25.63 -13.08
CA LEU A 87 -10.94 26.71 -12.35
C LEU A 87 -10.32 28.06 -12.71
N GLN A 88 -8.99 28.14 -12.78
CA GLN A 88 -8.27 29.36 -13.19
C GLN A 88 -8.74 29.85 -14.57
N GLU A 89 -8.87 28.93 -15.53
CA GLU A 89 -9.29 29.25 -16.89
C GLU A 89 -10.77 29.64 -16.97
N THR A 90 -11.62 28.95 -16.20
CA THR A 90 -13.05 29.29 -16.06
C THR A 90 -13.23 30.70 -15.51
N LEU A 91 -12.50 31.05 -14.46
CA LEU A 91 -12.55 32.39 -13.86
C LEU A 91 -12.02 33.48 -14.83
N ARG A 92 -10.96 33.18 -15.59
CA ARG A 92 -10.44 34.06 -16.64
C ARG A 92 -11.49 34.31 -17.73
N TYR A 93 -12.15 33.25 -18.20
CA TYR A 93 -13.20 33.34 -19.20
C TYR A 93 -14.38 34.19 -18.71
N LEU A 94 -14.87 33.93 -17.49
CA LEU A 94 -15.96 34.70 -16.90
C LEU A 94 -15.60 36.18 -16.74
N SER A 95 -14.37 36.50 -16.35
CA SER A 95 -13.91 37.89 -16.22
C SER A 95 -13.87 38.64 -17.57
N LEU A 96 -13.49 37.97 -18.65
CA LEU A 96 -13.33 38.56 -19.99
C LEU A 96 -14.62 38.61 -20.82
N HIS A 97 -15.51 37.63 -20.66
CA HIS A 97 -16.61 37.40 -21.62
C HIS A 97 -18.01 37.44 -21.01
N ALA A 98 -18.17 37.34 -19.68
CA ALA A 98 -19.51 37.38 -19.07
C ALA A 98 -19.93 38.83 -18.75
N PRO A 99 -21.15 39.25 -19.11
CA PRO A 99 -21.72 40.48 -18.59
C PRO A 99 -21.93 40.30 -17.08
N GLN A 100 -21.18 41.06 -16.28
CA GLN A 100 -21.16 40.93 -14.83
C GLN A 100 -21.41 42.25 -14.14
N GLN A 101 -22.08 42.18 -13.01
CA GLN A 101 -22.24 43.33 -12.12
C GLN A 101 -20.90 43.67 -11.46
N ALA A 102 -20.71 44.92 -11.04
CA ALA A 102 -19.44 45.39 -10.46
C ALA A 102 -19.03 44.58 -9.21
N ALA A 103 -20.01 44.10 -8.43
CA ALA A 103 -19.78 43.26 -7.27
C ALA A 103 -19.24 41.86 -7.63
N GLU A 104 -19.71 41.27 -8.73
CA GLU A 104 -19.30 39.93 -9.19
C GLU A 104 -17.87 39.95 -9.74
N ARG A 105 -17.50 41.00 -10.48
CA ARG A 105 -16.11 41.21 -10.93
C ARG A 105 -15.14 41.30 -9.76
N LYS A 106 -15.49 42.09 -8.74
CA LYS A 106 -14.66 42.23 -7.53
C LYS A 106 -14.53 40.91 -6.78
N ALA A 107 -15.59 40.11 -6.71
CA ALA A 107 -15.56 38.80 -6.09
C ALA A 107 -14.62 37.82 -6.83
N LEU A 108 -14.67 37.80 -8.17
CA LEU A 108 -13.79 36.96 -8.99
C LEU A 108 -12.31 37.35 -8.86
N GLU A 109 -12.01 38.65 -8.87
CA GLU A 109 -10.63 39.15 -8.66
C GLU A 109 -10.09 38.78 -7.28
N CYS A 110 -10.90 38.95 -6.23
CA CYS A 110 -10.55 38.53 -4.87
C CYS A 110 -10.27 37.02 -4.78
N PHE A 111 -11.17 36.21 -5.36
CA PHE A 111 -11.04 34.76 -5.36
C PHE A 111 -9.78 34.29 -6.11
N TYR A 112 -9.51 34.89 -7.28
CA TYR A 112 -8.30 34.64 -8.07
C TYR A 112 -7.01 35.04 -7.32
N GLY A 113 -7.03 36.17 -6.62
CA GLY A 113 -5.91 36.63 -5.79
C GLY A 113 -5.62 35.69 -4.60
N LEU A 114 -6.66 35.21 -3.92
CA LEU A 114 -6.54 34.23 -2.83
C LEU A 114 -5.98 32.90 -3.34
N GLN A 115 -6.46 32.42 -4.49
CA GLN A 115 -5.98 31.18 -5.10
C GLN A 115 -4.49 31.28 -5.49
N LYS A 116 -4.05 32.40 -6.10
CA LYS A 116 -2.63 32.67 -6.41
C LYS A 116 -1.74 32.75 -5.17
N ARG A 117 -2.29 33.15 -4.02
CA ARG A 117 -1.57 33.15 -2.74
C ARG A 117 -1.43 31.73 -2.19
N ALA A 118 -2.52 30.96 -2.18
CA ALA A 118 -2.52 29.57 -1.73
C ALA A 118 -1.63 28.64 -2.58
N ALA A 119 -1.51 28.92 -3.89
CA ALA A 119 -0.59 28.20 -4.77
C ALA A 119 0.88 28.48 -4.49
N ARG A 120 1.22 29.71 -4.04
CA ARG A 120 2.60 30.09 -3.70
C ARG A 120 3.10 29.50 -2.39
N THR A 121 2.20 29.25 -1.43
CA THR A 121 2.52 28.58 -0.17
C THR A 121 2.84 27.10 -0.38
N ARG A 122 2.33 26.50 -1.47
CA ARG A 122 2.68 25.14 -1.90
C ARG A 122 3.92 25.16 -2.81
N ARG A 123 5.04 25.68 -2.30
CA ARG A 123 6.32 25.35 -2.94
C ARG A 123 6.67 23.90 -2.59
N PRO A 124 6.96 23.05 -3.58
CA PRO A 124 7.63 21.79 -3.32
C PRO A 124 9.11 22.14 -3.09
N ASP A 125 9.51 22.31 -1.83
CA ASP A 125 10.93 22.15 -1.51
C ASP A 125 11.28 20.66 -1.67
N GLY A 126 12.29 20.39 -2.50
CA GLY A 126 12.86 19.05 -2.68
C GLY A 126 12.31 18.27 -3.86
N GLN A 127 12.71 18.63 -5.08
CA GLN A 127 12.73 17.68 -6.19
C GLN A 127 13.78 16.60 -5.89
N LEU A 128 13.33 15.39 -5.55
CA LEU A 128 14.14 14.17 -5.69
C LEU A 128 13.94 13.64 -7.12
N PRO A 129 15.00 13.19 -7.83
CA PRO A 129 14.89 12.84 -9.24
C PRO A 129 13.90 11.68 -9.43
N THR A 130 12.89 11.93 -10.27
CA THR A 130 11.95 10.93 -10.76
C THR A 130 12.67 9.86 -11.58
N PRO A 131 12.44 8.55 -11.35
CA PRO A 131 12.96 7.54 -12.25
C PRO A 131 12.22 7.59 -13.59
N THR A 132 12.97 7.68 -14.68
CA THR A 132 12.49 7.63 -16.06
C THR A 132 11.73 6.32 -16.30
N ARG A 133 10.41 6.41 -16.47
CA ARG A 133 9.57 5.27 -16.84
C ARG A 133 9.63 5.06 -18.35
N THR A 134 10.45 4.12 -18.80
CA THR A 134 10.40 3.62 -20.19
C THR A 134 9.13 2.81 -20.41
N PRO A 135 8.48 2.88 -21.59
CA PRO A 135 7.34 2.05 -21.91
C PRO A 135 7.82 0.62 -22.24
N ILE A 136 7.58 -0.34 -21.34
CA ILE A 136 7.79 -1.76 -21.64
C ILE A 136 6.53 -2.30 -22.31
N SER A 137 6.77 -2.83 -23.51
CA SER A 137 5.83 -3.51 -24.40
C SER A 137 5.07 -4.64 -23.70
N ALA A 138 3.77 -4.72 -23.97
CA ALA A 138 2.89 -5.75 -23.48
C ALA A 138 3.29 -7.12 -24.05
N LYS A 139 3.79 -8.01 -23.20
CA LYS A 139 3.76 -9.46 -23.44
C LYS A 139 2.91 -10.11 -22.37
N GLN A 140 1.79 -10.68 -22.82
CA GLN A 140 0.85 -11.46 -22.03
C GLN A 140 1.57 -12.63 -21.36
N VAL A 141 1.39 -12.76 -20.05
CA VAL A 141 1.68 -14.00 -19.30
C VAL A 141 0.42 -14.37 -18.54
N ALA A 142 0.07 -15.64 -18.67
CA ALA A 142 -1.16 -16.30 -18.22
C ALA A 142 -1.48 -16.11 -16.71
N PRO A 143 -2.75 -16.25 -16.30
CA PRO A 143 -3.16 -16.03 -14.92
C PRO A 143 -2.70 -17.19 -14.03
N SER A 144 -1.73 -16.92 -13.15
CA SER A 144 -1.36 -17.80 -12.04
C SER A 144 -2.33 -17.60 -10.86
N PRO A 145 -2.70 -18.65 -10.10
CA PRO A 145 -3.92 -18.65 -9.33
C PRO A 145 -3.78 -17.83 -8.05
N ARG A 146 -4.73 -16.91 -7.90
CA ARG A 146 -5.34 -16.40 -6.65
C ARG A 146 -4.40 -16.42 -5.45
N THR A 147 -3.87 -15.23 -5.16
CA THR A 147 -3.44 -14.78 -3.83
C THR A 147 -4.26 -15.44 -2.74
N THR A 148 -3.66 -16.41 -2.04
CA THR A 148 -4.25 -16.99 -0.84
C THR A 148 -4.23 -15.90 0.21
N LEU A 149 -5.35 -15.17 0.32
CA LEU A 149 -5.56 -14.15 1.34
C LEU A 149 -5.18 -14.75 2.69
N TRP A 150 -4.23 -14.10 3.34
CA TRP A 150 -3.70 -14.50 4.63
C TRP A 150 -4.89 -14.65 5.61
N ARG A 151 -5.10 -15.86 6.12
CA ARG A 151 -6.08 -16.11 7.18
C ARG A 151 -5.35 -16.07 8.52
N PRO A 152 -5.78 -15.25 9.49
CA PRO A 152 -5.35 -15.40 10.87
C PRO A 152 -5.81 -16.78 11.35
N TRP A 153 -4.89 -17.51 11.97
CA TRP A 153 -5.18 -18.73 12.73
C TRP A 153 -5.85 -18.35 14.05
#